data_AF-A0A2D4G8X9-F1
#
_entry.id   AF-A0A2D4G8X9-F1
#
_cell.length_a   1.000
_cell.length_b   1.000
_cell.length_c   1.000
_cell.angle_alpha   90.00
_cell.angle_beta   90.00
_cell.angle_gamma   90.00
#
_symmetry.space_group_name_H-M   'P 1'
#
loop_
_entity.id
_entity.type
_entity.pdbx_description
1 polymer ?
#
loop_
_entity_poly.entity_id
_entity_poly.type
_entity_poly.pdbx_seq_one_letter_code
_entity_poly.pdbx_strand_id
1 'polypeptide(L)'
;EGFATHLEDAIWSTAQKLSATEAKEQQELKTLLRWYRLMDEVQNSEGDLQVLRPNKEKTGKVVESGSSVVKHGLNAEKIFMQVHYLKGYFLLQTFTEKIGEAAYFGFLRKYVQAFHGQLILSQEFLHLLLEDFPQLKGYGLAIENIFQKWLDCSGIPKPLLEESRVWEEGRLAEQVKEEVVKWI
;
A
#
# COMPACT_ATOMS: atom_id res chain seq x y z
N GLU A 1 -1.55 7.20 -4.82
CA GLU A 1 -0.41 6.35 -5.22
C GLU A 1 -0.63 4.91 -4.79
N GLY A 2 -0.55 4.57 -3.49
CA GLY A 2 -0.79 3.20 -3.01
C GLY A 2 -2.08 2.51 -3.52
N PHE A 3 -3.23 3.22 -3.53
CA PHE A 3 -4.48 2.68 -4.10
C PHE A 3 -4.35 2.29 -5.58
N ALA A 4 -3.65 3.09 -6.38
CA ALA A 4 -3.48 2.81 -7.80
C ALA A 4 -2.61 1.56 -8.00
N THR A 5 -1.49 1.46 -7.27
CA THR A 5 -0.61 0.28 -7.28
C THR A 5 -1.35 -0.98 -6.82
N HIS A 6 -2.21 -0.87 -5.82
CA HIS A 6 -2.99 -2.00 -5.32
C HIS A 6 -4.06 -2.47 -6.31
N LEU A 7 -4.75 -1.54 -6.98
CA LEU A 7 -5.76 -1.87 -7.99
C LEU A 7 -5.15 -2.37 -9.31
N GLU A 8 -3.90 -2.02 -9.60
CA GLU A 8 -3.19 -2.42 -10.81
C GLU A 8 -3.27 -3.92 -11.05
N ASP A 9 -3.01 -4.74 -10.03
CA ASP A 9 -2.99 -6.20 -10.19
C ASP A 9 -4.37 -6.77 -10.51
N ALA A 10 -5.40 -6.29 -9.81
CA ALA A 10 -6.78 -6.74 -10.04
C ALA A 10 -7.29 -6.34 -11.43
N ILE A 11 -6.95 -5.13 -11.88
CA ILE A 11 -7.29 -4.66 -13.23
C ILE A 11 -6.53 -5.47 -14.28
N TRP A 12 -5.23 -5.68 -14.06
CA TRP A 12 -4.35 -6.39 -14.97
C TRP A 12 -4.75 -7.86 -15.16
N SER A 13 -5.00 -8.58 -14.07
CA SER A 13 -5.44 -9.98 -14.11
C SER A 13 -6.76 -10.13 -14.85
N THR A 14 -7.71 -9.21 -14.60
CA THR A 14 -8.99 -9.15 -15.28
C THR A 14 -8.83 -8.87 -16.78
N ALA A 15 -8.01 -7.88 -17.15
CA ALA A 15 -7.77 -7.51 -18.53
C ALA A 15 -7.10 -8.64 -19.34
N GLN A 16 -6.18 -9.38 -18.71
CA GLN A 16 -5.52 -10.54 -19.30
C GLN A 16 -6.36 -11.81 -19.28
N LYS A 17 -7.50 -11.83 -18.58
CA LYS A 17 -8.36 -13.01 -18.39
C LYS A 17 -7.60 -14.19 -17.79
N LEU A 18 -6.71 -13.90 -16.83
CA LEU A 18 -5.96 -14.94 -16.13
C LEU A 18 -6.91 -15.85 -15.34
N SER A 19 -6.57 -17.13 -15.25
CA SER A 19 -7.20 -18.00 -14.26
C SER A 19 -6.88 -17.52 -12.83
N ALA A 20 -7.67 -17.94 -11.85
CA ALA A 20 -7.44 -17.58 -10.45
C ALA A 20 -6.04 -18.00 -9.96
N THR A 21 -5.56 -19.17 -10.40
CA THR A 21 -4.23 -19.67 -10.06
C THR A 21 -3.13 -18.81 -10.67
N GLU A 22 -3.22 -18.49 -11.97
CA GLU A 22 -2.22 -17.65 -12.64
C GLU A 22 -2.19 -16.23 -12.08
N ALA A 23 -3.36 -15.65 -11.79
CA ALA A 23 -3.48 -14.33 -11.19
C ALA A 23 -2.79 -14.30 -9.82
N LYS A 24 -3.02 -15.33 -8.98
CA LYS A 24 -2.42 -15.45 -7.66
C LYS A 24 -0.89 -15.61 -7.75
N GLU A 25 -0.40 -16.51 -8.58
CA GLU A 25 1.04 -16.73 -8.76
C GLU A 25 1.75 -15.47 -9.25
N GLN A 26 1.16 -14.74 -10.21
CA GLN A 26 1.71 -13.46 -10.68
C GLN A 26 1.67 -12.39 -9.57
N GLN A 27 0.60 -12.32 -8.78
CA GLN A 27 0.49 -11.38 -7.67
C GLN A 27 1.55 -11.65 -6.60
N GLU A 28 1.80 -12.91 -6.25
CA GLU A 28 2.85 -13.32 -5.31
C GLU A 28 4.23 -12.86 -5.79
N LEU A 29 4.57 -13.12 -7.06
CA LEU A 29 5.83 -12.67 -7.64
C LEU A 29 5.94 -11.13 -7.66
N LYS A 30 4.89 -10.42 -8.09
CA LYS A 30 4.88 -8.95 -8.09
C LYS A 30 5.01 -8.39 -6.68
N THR A 31 4.37 -9.02 -5.69
CA THR A 31 4.50 -8.63 -4.27
C THR A 31 5.95 -8.76 -3.81
N LEU A 32 6.63 -9.85 -4.17
CA LEU A 32 8.05 -10.03 -3.88
C LEU A 32 8.92 -8.95 -4.54
N LEU A 33 8.67 -8.63 -5.81
CA LEU A 33 9.42 -7.58 -6.52
C LEU A 33 9.17 -6.19 -5.91
N ARG A 34 7.93 -5.88 -5.54
CA ARG A 34 7.56 -4.65 -4.82
C ARG A 34 8.23 -4.58 -3.45
N TRP A 35 8.37 -5.72 -2.78
CA TRP A 35 9.08 -5.81 -1.50
C TRP A 35 10.56 -5.45 -1.65
N TYR A 36 11.27 -6.08 -2.59
CA TYR A 36 12.67 -5.74 -2.84
C TYR A 36 12.84 -4.28 -3.26
N ARG A 37 11.92 -3.77 -4.09
CA ARG A 37 11.95 -2.35 -4.47
C ARG A 37 11.72 -1.41 -3.28
N LEU A 38 10.83 -1.76 -2.36
CA LEU A 38 10.58 -0.96 -1.15
C LEU A 38 11.81 -0.95 -0.24
N MET A 39 12.46 -2.10 -0.06
CA MET A 39 13.70 -2.21 0.70
C MET A 39 14.79 -1.31 0.13
N ASP A 40 15.00 -1.37 -1.18
CA ASP A 40 15.96 -0.54 -1.91
C ASP A 40 15.65 0.96 -1.81
N GLU A 41 14.39 1.35 -2.02
CA GLU A 41 13.95 2.75 -1.91
C GLU A 41 14.15 3.32 -0.50
N VAL A 42 13.77 2.55 0.53
CA VAL A 42 13.93 2.96 1.93
C VAL A 42 15.40 3.07 2.34
N GLN A 43 16.26 2.20 1.79
CA GLN A 43 17.70 2.28 2.07
C GLN A 43 18.35 3.52 1.44
N ASN A 44 17.81 3.99 0.31
CA ASN A 44 18.42 5.04 -0.51
C ASN A 44 17.67 6.39 -0.45
N SER A 45 16.76 6.58 0.52
CA SER A 45 16.02 7.84 0.69
C SER A 45 16.07 8.36 2.12
N GLU A 46 15.83 9.67 2.30
CA GLU A 46 15.73 10.25 3.63
C GLU A 46 14.47 9.78 4.38
N GLY A 47 14.56 9.63 5.69
CA GLY A 47 13.45 9.11 6.51
C GLY A 47 12.17 9.95 6.43
N ASP A 48 12.30 11.28 6.40
CA ASP A 48 11.16 12.21 6.30
C ASP A 48 10.39 12.04 4.98
N LEU A 49 11.07 11.61 3.93
CA LEU A 49 10.51 11.35 2.61
C LEU A 49 9.76 10.00 2.54
N GLN A 50 9.93 9.12 3.53
CA GLN A 50 9.31 7.80 3.58
C GLN A 50 7.97 7.76 4.33
N VAL A 51 7.57 8.91 4.89
CA VAL A 51 6.35 9.05 5.70
C VAL A 51 5.14 9.26 4.78
N LEU A 52 4.11 8.44 4.90
CA LEU A 52 2.90 8.53 4.07
C LEU A 52 2.02 9.72 4.45
N ARG A 53 2.02 10.09 5.74
CA ARG A 53 1.24 11.22 6.27
C ARG A 53 2.15 12.26 6.94
N PRO A 54 2.97 12.99 6.17
CA PRO A 54 4.03 13.85 6.71
C PRO A 54 3.49 15.08 7.47
N ASN A 55 2.21 15.42 7.29
CA ASN A 55 1.53 16.51 7.99
C ASN A 55 0.63 16.04 9.15
N LYS A 56 0.55 14.72 9.43
CA LYS A 56 -0.29 14.12 10.48
C LYS A 56 -1.72 14.73 10.48
N GLU A 57 -2.16 15.27 11.61
CA GLU A 57 -3.45 15.94 11.83
C GLU A 57 -3.57 17.33 11.19
N LYS A 58 -2.48 17.89 10.65
CA LYS A 58 -2.49 19.18 9.94
C LYS A 58 -2.75 19.02 8.44
N THR A 59 -2.87 17.78 7.95
CA THR A 59 -3.18 17.49 6.55
C THR A 59 -4.57 18.06 6.19
N GLY A 60 -4.67 18.86 5.13
CA GLY A 60 -5.92 19.48 4.70
C GLY A 60 -6.35 20.71 5.49
N LYS A 61 -5.57 21.18 6.47
CA LYS A 61 -5.84 22.48 7.11
C LYS A 61 -5.58 23.61 6.12
N VAL A 62 -6.65 24.32 5.80
CA VAL A 62 -6.63 25.52 4.97
C VAL A 62 -6.27 26.70 5.87
N VAL A 63 -5.23 27.45 5.54
CA VAL A 63 -4.94 28.71 6.25
C VAL A 63 -6.04 29.73 5.93
N GLU A 64 -6.22 30.80 6.71
CA GLU A 64 -7.27 31.82 6.46
C GLU A 64 -7.29 32.37 5.01
N SER A 65 -6.19 32.24 4.29
CA SER A 65 -6.04 32.59 2.87
C SER A 65 -6.60 31.59 1.85
N GLY A 66 -7.16 30.45 2.27
CA GLY A 66 -7.63 29.41 1.36
C GLY A 66 -6.54 28.44 0.86
N SER A 67 -5.29 28.59 1.28
CA SER A 67 -4.19 27.72 0.84
C SER A 67 -4.01 26.48 1.73
N SER A 68 -3.64 25.35 1.12
CA SER A 68 -3.22 24.14 1.83
C SER A 68 -1.75 23.85 1.54
N VAL A 69 -0.93 23.62 2.56
CA VAL A 69 0.50 23.36 2.39
C VAL A 69 0.75 21.88 2.05
N VAL A 70 1.19 21.62 0.82
CA VAL A 70 1.72 20.31 0.43
C VAL A 70 3.19 20.22 0.85
N LYS A 71 3.47 19.48 1.92
CA LYS A 71 4.85 19.28 2.39
C LYS A 71 5.65 18.52 1.32
N HIS A 72 6.84 19.03 1.01
CA HIS A 72 7.75 18.53 -0.05
C HIS A 72 7.19 18.64 -1.48
N GLY A 73 6.18 19.48 -1.75
CA GLY A 73 5.62 19.64 -3.11
C GLY A 73 6.61 20.13 -4.17
N LEU A 74 7.72 20.74 -3.75
CA LEU A 74 8.81 21.21 -4.62
C LEU A 74 10.11 20.40 -4.44
N ASN A 75 10.08 19.28 -3.71
CA ASN A 75 11.29 18.45 -3.57
C ASN A 75 11.47 17.60 -4.84
N ALA A 76 12.52 17.88 -5.61
CA ALA A 76 12.84 17.16 -6.84
C ALA A 76 13.13 15.67 -6.61
N GLU A 77 13.69 15.30 -5.45
CA GLU A 77 13.95 13.91 -5.09
C GLU A 77 12.62 13.15 -4.91
N LYS A 78 11.59 13.83 -4.39
CA LYS A 78 10.26 13.23 -4.18
C LYS A 78 9.56 12.84 -5.48
N ILE A 79 9.87 13.49 -6.60
CA ILE A 79 9.21 13.27 -7.89
C ILE A 79 9.44 11.84 -8.41
N PHE A 80 10.55 11.20 -8.00
CA PHE A 80 10.95 9.88 -8.51
C PHE A 80 10.80 8.73 -7.50
N MET A 81 10.43 9.01 -6.24
CA MET A 81 10.39 7.97 -5.21
C MET A 81 9.14 7.09 -5.35
N GLN A 82 9.32 5.81 -5.01
CA GLN A 82 8.27 4.80 -5.03
C GLN A 82 7.74 4.46 -3.63
N VAL A 83 8.30 5.04 -2.57
CA VAL A 83 7.96 4.68 -1.18
C VAL A 83 6.45 4.81 -0.90
N HIS A 84 5.80 5.86 -1.39
CA HIS A 84 4.35 6.10 -1.19
C HIS A 84 3.46 5.13 -1.98
N TYR A 85 3.91 4.69 -3.15
CA TYR A 85 3.25 3.65 -3.93
C TYR A 85 3.35 2.31 -3.19
N LEU A 86 4.55 1.96 -2.74
CA LEU A 86 4.84 0.64 -2.19
C LEU A 86 4.35 0.45 -0.75
N LYS A 87 4.60 1.38 0.18
CA LYS A 87 4.07 1.27 1.55
C LYS A 87 2.53 1.32 1.55
N GLY A 88 1.96 2.15 0.69
CA GLY A 88 0.51 2.22 0.50
C GLY A 88 -0.05 0.91 -0.05
N TYR A 89 0.59 0.33 -1.07
CA TYR A 89 0.22 -0.98 -1.62
C TYR A 89 0.16 -2.06 -0.53
N PHE A 90 1.22 -2.19 0.27
CA PHE A 90 1.31 -3.22 1.29
C PHE A 90 0.26 -3.06 2.39
N LEU A 91 -0.03 -1.84 2.84
CA LEU A 91 -1.11 -1.60 3.81
C LEU A 91 -2.48 -2.04 3.27
N LEU A 92 -2.77 -1.70 2.02
CA LEU A 92 -4.04 -2.07 1.37
C LEU A 92 -4.12 -3.58 1.10
N GLN A 93 -2.99 -4.22 0.78
CA GLN A 93 -2.90 -5.67 0.68
C GLN A 93 -3.22 -6.33 2.03
N THR A 94 -2.66 -5.84 3.15
CA THR A 94 -3.01 -6.35 4.49
C THR A 94 -4.51 -6.28 4.74
N PHE A 95 -5.19 -5.18 4.40
CA PHE A 95 -6.65 -5.11 4.54
C PHE A 95 -7.36 -6.15 3.67
N THR A 96 -6.95 -6.27 2.42
CA THR A 96 -7.54 -7.22 1.47
C THR A 96 -7.41 -8.66 1.96
N GLU A 97 -6.25 -9.03 2.50
CA GLU A 97 -6.00 -10.38 3.03
C GLU A 97 -6.82 -10.68 4.30
N LYS A 98 -7.04 -9.70 5.19
CA LYS A 98 -7.84 -9.91 6.41
C LYS A 98 -9.35 -9.86 6.15
N ILE A 99 -9.80 -9.10 5.15
CA ILE A 99 -11.23 -8.92 4.82
C ILE A 99 -11.71 -9.97 3.81
N GLY A 100 -10.82 -10.38 2.90
CA GLY A 100 -11.16 -11.12 1.70
C GLY A 100 -11.43 -10.19 0.52
N GLU A 101 -10.92 -10.56 -0.65
CA GLU A 101 -10.88 -9.73 -1.86
C GLU A 101 -12.26 -9.20 -2.29
N ALA A 102 -13.26 -10.08 -2.39
CA ALA A 102 -14.60 -9.70 -2.83
C ALA A 102 -15.27 -8.67 -1.89
N ALA A 103 -15.14 -8.87 -0.57
CA ALA A 103 -15.69 -7.96 0.43
C ALA A 103 -14.94 -6.62 0.45
N TYR A 104 -13.61 -6.65 0.34
CA TYR A 104 -12.79 -5.44 0.28
C TYR A 104 -13.09 -4.61 -0.99
N PHE A 105 -13.22 -5.24 -2.16
CA PHE A 105 -13.60 -4.50 -3.38
C PHE A 105 -15.05 -4.02 -3.37
N GLY A 106 -15.95 -4.75 -2.70
CA GLY A 106 -17.30 -4.25 -2.39
C GLY A 106 -17.24 -2.96 -1.58
N PHE A 107 -16.40 -2.93 -0.54
CA PHE A 107 -16.14 -1.74 0.26
C PHE A 107 -15.50 -0.61 -0.56
N LEU A 108 -14.49 -0.87 -1.40
CA LEU A 108 -13.87 0.18 -2.21
C LEU A 108 -14.89 0.86 -3.14
N ARG A 109 -15.85 0.11 -3.68
CA ARG A 109 -16.96 0.69 -4.45
C ARG A 109 -17.81 1.64 -3.60
N LYS A 110 -18.18 1.22 -2.39
CA LYS A 110 -18.92 2.07 -1.42
C LYS A 110 -18.12 3.32 -1.05
N TYR A 111 -16.82 3.17 -0.78
CA TYR A 111 -15.91 4.28 -0.49
C TYR A 111 -15.88 5.30 -1.64
N VAL A 112 -15.67 4.84 -2.88
CA VAL A 112 -15.64 5.73 -4.05
C VAL A 112 -16.98 6.43 -4.26
N GLN A 113 -18.10 5.75 -4.03
CA GLN A 113 -19.43 6.35 -4.14
C GLN A 113 -19.68 7.41 -3.05
N ALA A 114 -19.28 7.14 -1.81
CA ALA A 114 -19.47 8.05 -0.68
C ALA A 114 -18.68 9.35 -0.83
N PHE A 115 -17.49 9.28 -1.43
CA PHE A 115 -16.54 10.40 -1.49
C PHE A 115 -16.24 10.88 -2.91
N HIS A 116 -17.09 10.54 -3.88
CA HIS A 116 -16.91 10.94 -5.27
C HIS A 116 -16.80 12.47 -5.39
N GLY A 117 -15.73 12.94 -6.04
CA GLY A 117 -15.48 14.38 -6.26
C GLY A 117 -14.96 15.14 -5.03
N GLN A 118 -14.57 14.45 -3.96
CA GLN A 118 -14.08 15.07 -2.72
C GLN A 118 -12.59 14.82 -2.50
N LEU A 119 -11.94 15.73 -1.78
CA LEU A 119 -10.58 15.54 -1.25
C LEU A 119 -10.68 14.84 0.10
N ILE A 120 -10.07 13.65 0.21
CA ILE A 120 -10.23 12.77 1.38
C ILE A 120 -8.91 12.58 2.12
N LEU A 121 -8.99 12.64 3.46
CA LEU A 121 -7.91 12.35 4.37
C LEU A 121 -7.84 10.86 4.69
N SER A 122 -6.64 10.36 5.02
CA SER A 122 -6.46 8.95 5.42
C SER A 122 -7.36 8.55 6.60
N GLN A 123 -7.68 9.48 7.50
CA GLN A 123 -8.55 9.20 8.65
C GLN A 123 -9.99 8.90 8.24
N GLU A 124 -10.53 9.60 7.24
CA GLU A 124 -11.90 9.40 6.76
C GLU A 124 -12.06 8.04 6.09
N PHE A 125 -11.07 7.64 5.27
CA PHE A 125 -11.00 6.29 4.71
C PHE A 125 -10.96 5.22 5.81
N LEU A 126 -10.07 5.37 6.80
CA LEU A 126 -9.90 4.39 7.87
C LEU A 126 -11.12 4.28 8.79
N HIS A 127 -11.81 5.39 9.07
CA HIS A 127 -13.06 5.34 9.83
C HIS A 127 -14.12 4.53 9.08
N LEU A 128 -14.35 4.82 7.80
CA LEU A 128 -15.34 4.10 7.00
C LEU A 128 -14.98 2.60 6.90
N LEU A 129 -13.69 2.28 6.72
CA LEU A 129 -13.22 0.89 6.66
C LEU A 129 -13.48 0.14 7.97
N LEU A 130 -13.18 0.76 9.12
CA LEU A 130 -13.32 0.12 10.44
C LEU A 130 -14.76 0.12 10.96
N GLU A 131 -15.63 0.94 10.39
CA GLU A 131 -17.08 0.85 10.58
C GLU A 131 -17.64 -0.39 9.89
N ASP A 132 -17.22 -0.65 8.64
CA ASP A 132 -17.67 -1.83 7.89
C ASP A 132 -16.99 -3.12 8.33
N PHE A 133 -15.73 -3.04 8.79
CA PHE A 133 -14.93 -4.19 9.21
C PHE A 133 -14.31 -4.00 10.60
N PRO A 134 -15.12 -3.94 11.67
CA PRO A 134 -14.61 -3.74 13.03
C PRO A 134 -13.66 -4.85 13.50
N GLN A 135 -13.75 -6.05 12.91
CA GLN A 135 -12.85 -7.18 13.20
C GLN A 135 -11.38 -6.87 12.91
N LEU A 136 -11.08 -5.89 12.05
CA LEU A 136 -9.70 -5.47 11.76
C LEU A 136 -8.96 -5.01 13.02
N LYS A 137 -9.68 -4.46 14.00
CA LYS A 137 -9.10 -4.07 15.30
C LYS A 137 -8.49 -5.27 16.03
N GLY A 138 -9.08 -6.46 15.87
CA GLY A 138 -8.56 -7.71 16.45
C GLY A 138 -7.22 -8.15 15.86
N TYR A 139 -6.90 -7.73 14.62
CA TYR A 139 -5.59 -7.93 13.99
C TYR A 139 -4.60 -6.81 14.31
N GLY A 140 -4.91 -5.94 15.28
CA GLY A 140 -4.08 -4.80 15.66
C GLY A 140 -4.17 -3.61 14.70
N LEU A 141 -5.14 -3.59 13.78
CA LEU A 141 -5.36 -2.53 12.79
C LEU A 141 -6.34 -1.45 13.29
N ALA A 142 -6.20 -1.05 14.56
CA ALA A 142 -6.82 0.18 15.07
C ALA A 142 -6.19 1.41 14.39
N ILE A 143 -6.91 2.53 14.35
CA ILE A 143 -6.48 3.75 13.64
C ILE A 143 -5.12 4.25 14.16
N GLU A 144 -4.96 4.29 15.48
CA GLU A 144 -3.74 4.75 16.15
C GLU A 144 -2.56 3.85 15.77
N ASN A 145 -2.79 2.54 15.71
CA ASN A 145 -1.78 1.57 15.32
C ASN A 145 -1.42 1.70 13.85
N ILE A 146 -2.40 1.91 12.96
CA ILE A 146 -2.14 2.13 11.53
C ILE A 146 -1.33 3.40 11.34
N PHE A 147 -1.67 4.49 12.04
CA PHE A 147 -0.89 5.72 12.00
C PHE A 147 0.55 5.49 12.47
N GLN A 148 0.73 4.91 13.65
CA GLN A 148 2.05 4.73 14.24
C GLN A 148 2.93 3.75 13.45
N LYS A 149 2.36 2.65 12.95
CA LYS A 149 3.12 1.54 12.34
C LYS A 149 3.26 1.66 10.83
N TRP A 150 2.40 2.45 10.17
CA TRP A 150 2.38 2.56 8.71
C TRP A 150 2.47 4.00 8.20
N LEU A 151 1.60 4.90 8.66
CA LEU A 151 1.45 6.20 7.99
C LEU A 151 2.46 7.26 8.46
N ASP A 152 2.79 7.26 9.74
CA ASP A 152 3.61 8.28 10.40
C ASP A 152 5.06 7.83 10.65
N CYS A 153 5.39 6.58 10.29
CA CYS A 153 6.73 6.02 10.46
C CYS A 153 7.57 6.15 9.19
N SER A 154 8.85 6.43 9.38
CA SER A 154 9.88 6.17 8.36
C SER A 154 10.27 4.69 8.38
N GLY A 155 11.02 4.27 7.38
CA GLY A 155 11.50 2.91 7.25
C GLY A 155 10.43 1.91 6.84
N ILE A 156 10.80 0.64 6.96
CA ILE A 156 9.95 -0.50 6.67
C ILE A 156 8.95 -0.71 7.83
N PRO A 157 7.63 -0.78 7.55
CA PRO A 157 6.63 -1.19 8.53
C PRO A 157 6.98 -2.55 9.13
N LYS A 158 7.07 -2.65 10.46
CA LYS A 158 7.42 -3.89 11.18
C LYS A 158 6.60 -5.12 10.73
N PRO A 159 5.27 -5.04 10.53
CA PRO A 159 4.49 -6.19 10.07
C PRO A 159 5.00 -6.81 8.76
N LEU A 160 5.57 -6.02 7.86
CA LEU A 160 6.07 -6.51 6.57
C LEU A 160 7.36 -7.31 6.65
N LEU A 161 8.18 -7.08 7.68
CA LEU A 161 9.42 -7.84 7.87
C LEU A 161 9.15 -9.32 8.18
N GLU A 162 7.99 -9.62 8.75
CA GLU A 162 7.56 -10.98 9.09
C GLU A 162 6.89 -11.67 7.89
N GLU A 163 6.06 -10.94 7.15
CA GLU A 163 5.31 -11.45 6.00
C GLU A 163 6.19 -11.74 4.77
N SER A 164 7.32 -11.02 4.61
CA SER A 164 8.11 -11.06 3.38
C SER A 164 8.78 -12.40 3.07
N ARG A 165 9.00 -13.24 4.09
CA ARG A 165 9.62 -14.56 3.92
C ARG A 165 8.78 -15.48 3.04
N VAL A 166 7.47 -15.39 3.15
CA VAL A 166 6.54 -16.28 2.45
C VAL A 166 6.58 -16.03 0.93
N TRP A 167 6.86 -14.81 0.50
CA TRP A 167 6.85 -14.46 -0.93
C TRP A 167 8.07 -15.03 -1.69
N GLU A 168 9.17 -15.30 -0.98
CA GLU A 168 10.36 -15.91 -1.58
C GLU A 168 10.18 -17.39 -1.94
N GLU A 169 9.17 -18.03 -1.35
CA GLU A 169 8.80 -19.44 -1.53
C GLU A 169 7.72 -19.64 -2.60
N GLY A 170 7.26 -18.57 -3.26
CA GLY A 170 6.26 -18.65 -4.33
C GLY A 170 6.78 -19.38 -5.57
N ARG A 171 5.91 -20.16 -6.23
CA ARG A 171 6.28 -21.01 -7.38
C ARG A 171 7.03 -20.25 -8.49
N LEU A 172 6.53 -19.06 -8.88
CA LEU A 172 7.17 -18.26 -9.91
C LEU A 172 8.50 -17.65 -9.43
N ALA A 173 8.66 -17.37 -8.13
CA ALA A 173 9.93 -16.91 -7.59
C ALA A 173 10.97 -18.02 -7.62
N GLU A 174 10.59 -19.25 -7.26
CA GLU A 174 11.45 -20.44 -7.37
C GLU A 174 11.85 -20.70 -8.83
N GLN A 175 10.90 -20.66 -9.76
CA GLN A 175 11.17 -20.81 -11.18
C GLN A 175 12.18 -19.76 -11.69
N VAL A 176 12.06 -18.48 -11.28
CA VAL A 176 13.03 -17.45 -11.65
C VAL A 176 14.42 -17.76 -11.07
N LYS A 177 14.51 -18.20 -9.81
CA LYS A 177 15.78 -18.57 -9.18
C LYS A 177 16.45 -19.72 -9.92
N GLU A 178 15.70 -20.77 -10.26
CA GLU A 178 16.20 -21.92 -11.03
C GLU A 178 16.70 -21.53 -12.42
N GLU A 179 15.96 -20.64 -13.11
CA GLU A 179 16.39 -20.16 -14.42
C GLU A 179 17.67 -19.33 -14.32
N VAL A 180 17.79 -18.40 -13.35
CA VAL A 180 18.99 -17.56 -13.20
C VAL A 180 20.24 -18.42 -12.95
N VAL A 181 20.15 -19.48 -12.14
CA VAL A 181 21.29 -20.38 -11.86
C VAL A 181 21.87 -21.02 -13.12
N LYS A 182 21.07 -21.21 -14.19
CA LYS A 182 21.57 -21.77 -15.45
C LYS A 182 22.49 -20.83 -16.23
N TRP A 183 22.47 -19.53 -15.91
CA TRP A 183 23.21 -18.49 -16.62
C TRP A 183 24.41 -17.92 -15.84
N ILE A 184 24.61 -18.37 -14.59
CA ILE A 184 25.76 -18.01 -13.74
C ILE A 184 26.83 -19.10 -13.88
#